data_AF-A0A812XRS3-F1
#
_entry.id   AF-A0A812XRS3-F1
#
_cell.length_a   1.000
_cell.length_b   1.000
_cell.length_c   1.000
_cell.angle_alpha   90.00
_cell.angle_beta   90.00
_cell.angle_gamma   90.00
#
_symmetry.space_group_name_H-M   'P 1'
#
loop_
_entity.id
_entity.type
_entity.pdbx_description
1 polymer ?
#
loop_
_entity_poly.entity_id
_entity_poly.type
_entity_poly.pdbx_seq_one_letter_code
_entity_poly.pdbx_strand_id
1 'polypeptide(L)'
;MDGGDGDADVASHANAQEFLLIMVHYSWITMMILLLLGFCSYLAHRKQPTTRRKSVGSHHETVQHTPGLLAHGGYPFIVRGLIGTVFFMLGVLPLVLIICSTVLGLILAAVEGWEAGIGVEYVLSNVLGMTAPLTSVVPEGSFGIHFAIILNMYAVVMVTTAMGLVANMSLMQAITERVPQGTCGFICFLFFV
;
A
#
# COMPACT_ATOMS: atom_id res chain seq x y z
N MET A 1 24.65 -13.55 -44.26
CA MET A 1 24.26 -13.91 -42.88
C MET A 1 23.68 -12.64 -42.29
N ASP A 2 22.41 -12.38 -42.54
CA ASP A 2 21.76 -11.10 -42.20
C ASP A 2 20.23 -11.32 -42.16
N GLY A 3 19.73 -11.95 -41.10
CA GLY A 3 18.33 -12.39 -41.06
C GLY A 3 17.80 -12.75 -39.67
N GLY A 4 18.41 -12.24 -38.59
CA GLY A 4 18.04 -12.58 -37.21
C GLY A 4 17.34 -11.46 -36.42
N ASP A 5 17.41 -10.19 -36.86
CA ASP A 5 17.00 -9.07 -36.00
C ASP A 5 15.50 -8.76 -35.99
N GLY A 6 14.73 -9.27 -36.96
CA GLY A 6 13.30 -8.94 -37.08
C GLY A 6 12.38 -9.60 -36.05
N ASP A 7 12.74 -10.76 -35.52
CA ASP A 7 11.87 -11.52 -34.61
C ASP A 7 11.94 -11.00 -33.15
N ALA A 8 13.03 -10.32 -32.79
CA ALA A 8 13.20 -9.76 -31.44
C ALA A 8 12.30 -8.54 -31.19
N ASP A 9 12.14 -7.67 -32.20
CA ASP A 9 11.30 -6.46 -32.09
C ASP A 9 9.81 -6.80 -31.94
N VAL A 10 9.34 -7.86 -32.62
CA VAL A 10 7.93 -8.28 -32.53
C VAL A 10 7.61 -8.84 -31.13
N ALA A 11 8.56 -9.55 -30.51
CA ALA A 11 8.40 -10.09 -29.16
C ALA A 11 8.38 -8.99 -28.08
N SER A 12 9.23 -7.96 -28.20
CA SER A 12 9.24 -6.81 -27.28
C SER A 12 7.90 -6.05 -27.30
N HIS A 13 7.38 -5.76 -28.49
CA HIS A 13 6.11 -5.03 -28.61
C HIS A 13 4.91 -5.79 -28.03
N ALA A 14 4.88 -7.11 -28.16
CA ALA A 14 3.83 -7.94 -27.58
C ALA A 14 3.87 -7.91 -26.05
N ASN A 15 5.06 -8.01 -25.45
CA ASN A 15 5.23 -8.00 -23.99
C ASN A 15 4.83 -6.65 -23.37
N ALA A 16 5.16 -5.54 -24.04
CA ALA A 16 4.80 -4.20 -23.58
C ALA A 16 3.26 -4.01 -23.52
N GLN A 17 2.51 -4.57 -24.48
CA GLN A 17 1.05 -4.50 -24.47
C GLN A 17 0.42 -5.34 -23.35
N GLU A 18 0.91 -6.55 -23.12
CA GLU A 18 0.46 -7.40 -22.01
C GLU A 18 0.73 -6.73 -20.65
N PHE A 19 1.87 -6.06 -20.50
CA PHE A 19 2.21 -5.33 -19.27
C PHE A 19 1.27 -4.13 -19.02
N LEU A 20 0.95 -3.38 -20.08
CA LEU A 20 -0.04 -2.30 -20.01
C LEU A 20 -1.42 -2.85 -19.64
N LEU A 21 -1.83 -3.98 -20.21
CA LEU A 21 -3.09 -4.64 -19.87
C LEU A 21 -3.12 -5.07 -18.41
N ILE A 22 -2.04 -5.68 -17.89
CA ILE A 22 -1.93 -6.08 -16.49
C ILE A 22 -2.00 -4.86 -15.57
N MET A 23 -1.29 -3.77 -15.89
CA MET A 23 -1.36 -2.53 -15.12
C MET A 23 -2.75 -1.92 -15.14
N VAL A 24 -3.41 -1.87 -16.29
CA VAL A 24 -4.79 -1.36 -16.40
C VAL A 24 -5.75 -2.26 -15.63
N HIS A 25 -5.60 -3.58 -15.68
CA HIS A 25 -6.42 -4.52 -14.91
C HIS A 25 -6.20 -4.36 -13.40
N TYR A 26 -4.96 -4.27 -12.94
CA TYR A 26 -4.67 -4.03 -11.52
C TYR A 26 -5.21 -2.69 -11.05
N SER A 27 -5.10 -1.65 -11.88
CA SER A 27 -5.68 -0.33 -11.59
C SER A 27 -7.22 -0.41 -11.49
N TRP A 28 -7.87 -1.13 -12.41
CA TRP A 28 -9.32 -1.35 -12.37
C TRP A 28 -9.77 -2.14 -11.15
N ILE A 29 -9.06 -3.22 -10.81
CA ILE A 29 -9.36 -4.06 -9.65
C ILE A 29 -9.18 -3.26 -8.36
N THR A 30 -8.10 -2.51 -8.23
CA THR A 30 -7.88 -1.63 -7.07
C THR A 30 -8.97 -0.56 -6.99
N MET A 31 -9.32 0.10 -8.10
CA MET A 31 -10.45 1.04 -8.15
C MET A 31 -11.77 0.38 -7.72
N MET A 32 -12.09 -0.83 -8.18
CA MET A 32 -13.30 -1.56 -7.76
C MET A 32 -13.30 -1.88 -6.28
N ILE A 33 -12.17 -2.33 -5.73
CA ILE A 33 -12.02 -2.60 -4.29
C ILE A 33 -12.20 -1.31 -3.48
N LEU A 34 -11.60 -0.20 -3.92
CA LEU A 34 -11.75 1.10 -3.26
C LEU A 34 -13.20 1.59 -3.31
N LEU A 35 -13.89 1.43 -4.44
CA LEU A 35 -15.30 1.75 -4.59
C LEU A 35 -16.19 0.88 -3.71
N LEU A 36 -15.91 -0.43 -3.62
CA LEU A 36 -16.63 -1.34 -2.74
C LEU A 36 -16.43 -0.99 -1.25
N LEU A 37 -15.20 -0.69 -0.83
CA LEU A 37 -14.91 -0.26 0.53
C LEU A 37 -15.56 1.09 0.85
N GLY A 38 -15.51 2.04 -0.08
CA GLY A 38 -16.22 3.32 0.01
C GLY A 38 -17.73 3.14 0.08
N PHE A 39 -18.29 2.24 -0.73
CA PHE A 39 -19.71 1.94 -0.75
C PHE A 39 -20.17 1.22 0.53
N CYS A 40 -19.41 0.24 1.03
CA CYS A 40 -19.66 -0.39 2.33
C CYS A 40 -19.62 0.63 3.47
N SER A 41 -18.66 1.56 3.44
CA SER A 41 -18.58 2.68 4.40
C SER A 41 -19.77 3.63 4.29
N TYR A 42 -20.23 3.90 3.06
CA TYR A 42 -21.42 4.71 2.77
C TYR A 42 -22.71 4.02 3.23
N LEU A 43 -22.86 2.72 3.02
CA LEU A 43 -24.00 1.95 3.52
C LEU A 43 -24.01 1.88 5.05
N ALA A 44 -22.84 1.74 5.67
CA ALA A 44 -22.69 1.81 7.11
C ALA A 44 -23.10 3.19 7.66
N HIS A 45 -22.81 4.29 6.95
CA HIS A 45 -23.32 5.63 7.28
C HIS A 45 -24.84 5.67 7.32
N ARG A 46 -25.47 5.12 6.27
CA ARG A 46 -26.91 5.26 6.06
C ARG A 46 -27.75 4.54 7.11
N LYS A 47 -27.18 3.57 7.80
CA LYS A 47 -27.89 2.69 8.73
C LYS A 47 -27.90 3.15 10.19
N GLN A 48 -27.29 4.28 10.56
CA GLN A 48 -27.33 4.72 11.96
C GLN A 48 -28.71 5.28 12.34
N PRO A 49 -29.46 4.59 13.22
CA PRO A 49 -30.72 5.10 13.70
C PRO A 49 -30.43 6.27 14.63
N THR A 50 -31.08 7.41 14.34
CA THR A 50 -31.00 8.65 15.09
C THR A 50 -31.49 8.41 16.52
N THR A 51 -30.58 7.93 17.38
CA THR A 51 -30.92 7.60 18.77
C THR A 51 -30.97 8.93 19.52
N ARG A 52 -32.15 9.55 19.49
CA ARG A 52 -32.47 10.84 20.08
C ARG A 52 -32.43 10.73 21.61
N ARG A 53 -31.24 10.80 22.21
CA ARG A 53 -31.07 10.88 23.66
C ARG A 53 -31.55 12.26 24.13
N LYS A 54 -32.68 12.29 24.84
CA LYS A 54 -33.12 13.47 25.60
C LYS A 54 -32.11 13.73 26.71
N SER A 55 -31.29 14.78 26.59
CA SER A 55 -30.43 15.24 27.68
C SER A 55 -31.30 15.97 28.71
N VAL A 56 -31.53 15.34 29.86
CA VAL A 56 -32.01 16.01 31.07
C VAL A 56 -30.80 16.71 31.69
N GLY A 57 -30.92 18.03 31.90
CA GLY A 57 -29.79 18.91 32.14
C GLY A 57 -29.12 18.78 33.51
N SER A 58 -27.82 19.05 33.53
CA SER A 58 -27.13 19.64 34.67
C SER A 58 -26.04 20.59 34.17
N HIS A 59 -26.13 21.85 34.59
CA HIS A 59 -25.15 22.91 34.34
C HIS A 59 -23.79 22.53 34.94
N HIS A 60 -22.80 22.20 34.10
CA HIS A 60 -21.39 22.31 34.47
C HIS A 60 -20.60 22.77 33.25
N GLU A 61 -20.03 23.96 33.37
CA GLU A 61 -19.28 24.66 32.33
C GLU A 61 -17.91 23.97 32.16
N THR A 62 -17.75 23.16 31.11
CA THR A 62 -16.48 22.55 30.71
C THR A 62 -16.05 23.08 29.35
N VAL A 63 -14.76 23.41 29.26
CA VAL A 63 -14.08 24.02 28.11
C VAL A 63 -14.42 23.26 26.81
N GLN A 64 -15.16 23.92 25.93
CA GLN A 64 -15.57 23.39 24.62
C GLN A 64 -14.35 23.29 23.69
N HIS A 65 -13.70 22.13 23.67
CA HIS A 65 -12.88 21.74 22.52
C HIS A 65 -13.82 21.52 21.34
N THR A 66 -13.87 22.48 20.41
CA THR A 66 -14.61 22.35 19.15
C THR A 66 -14.13 21.10 18.42
N PRO A 67 -14.96 20.05 18.32
CA PRO A 67 -14.59 18.86 17.56
C PRO A 67 -14.48 19.26 16.09
N GLY A 68 -13.31 19.08 15.49
CA GLY A 68 -13.09 19.40 14.08
C GLY A 68 -14.13 18.74 13.19
N LEU A 69 -14.39 19.30 12.00
CA LEU A 69 -15.46 18.92 11.06
C LEU A 69 -15.57 17.41 10.76
N LEU A 70 -14.49 16.64 10.96
CA LEU A 70 -14.44 15.17 10.82
C LEU A 70 -14.83 14.37 12.07
N ALA A 71 -15.13 15.02 13.20
CA ALA A 71 -15.49 14.41 14.48
C ALA A 71 -17.00 14.46 14.78
N HIS A 72 -17.82 14.96 13.85
CA HIS A 72 -19.27 15.12 14.04
C HIS A 72 -20.13 13.97 13.49
N GLY A 73 -19.53 12.87 13.04
CA GLY A 73 -20.27 11.65 12.65
C GLY A 73 -20.20 10.59 13.75
N GLY A 74 -21.35 10.09 14.21
CA GLY A 74 -21.51 9.10 15.28
C GLY A 74 -20.93 7.71 15.01
N TYR A 75 -19.91 7.59 14.14
CA TYR A 75 -19.25 6.34 13.86
C TYR A 75 -18.47 5.84 15.08
N PRO A 76 -18.53 4.53 15.37
CA PRO A 76 -17.57 3.94 16.30
C PRO A 76 -16.16 4.17 15.76
N PHE A 77 -15.29 4.77 16.59
CA PHE A 77 -13.92 5.17 16.27
C PHE A 77 -13.12 4.06 15.56
N ILE A 78 -13.35 2.81 15.96
CA ILE A 78 -12.72 1.61 15.42
C ILE A 78 -13.00 1.42 13.92
N VAL A 79 -14.24 1.62 13.48
CA VAL A 79 -14.63 1.39 12.07
C VAL A 79 -13.96 2.42 11.16
N ARG A 80 -13.86 3.68 11.61
CA ARG A 80 -13.16 4.74 10.86
C ARG A 80 -11.68 4.43 10.70
N GLY A 81 -11.02 3.98 11.77
CA GLY A 81 -9.62 3.55 11.73
C GLY A 81 -9.41 2.38 10.78
N LEU A 82 -10.24 1.33 10.88
CA LEU A 82 -10.12 0.13 10.07
C LEU A 82 -10.32 0.41 8.58
N ILE A 83 -11.32 1.20 8.20
CA ILE A 83 -11.51 1.60 6.79
C ILE A 83 -10.30 2.36 6.27
N GLY A 84 -9.76 3.30 7.05
CA GLY A 84 -8.57 4.07 6.67
C GLY A 84 -7.33 3.18 6.49
N THR A 85 -7.10 2.25 7.41
CA THR A 85 -5.98 1.30 7.33
C THR A 85 -6.10 0.38 6.13
N VAL A 86 -7.29 -0.17 5.86
CA VAL A 86 -7.53 -1.05 4.70
C VAL A 86 -7.36 -0.28 3.38
N PHE A 87 -7.89 0.94 3.29
CA PHE A 87 -7.71 1.81 2.14
C PHE A 87 -6.23 2.10 1.88
N PHE A 88 -5.47 2.43 2.92
CA PHE A 88 -4.05 2.73 2.79
C PHE A 88 -3.25 1.49 2.35
N MET A 89 -3.53 0.32 2.95
CA MET A 89 -2.82 -0.92 2.61
C MET A 89 -3.13 -1.42 1.19
N LEU A 90 -4.39 -1.34 0.75
CA LEU A 90 -4.79 -1.88 -0.56
C LEU A 90 -4.70 -0.87 -1.70
N GLY A 91 -4.72 0.43 -1.41
CA GLY A 91 -4.64 1.48 -2.42
C GLY A 91 -3.26 2.14 -2.44
N VAL A 92 -2.89 2.78 -1.34
CA VAL A 92 -1.71 3.64 -1.29
C VAL A 92 -0.42 2.84 -1.37
N LEU A 93 -0.30 1.75 -0.60
CA LEU A 93 0.91 0.93 -0.56
C LEU A 93 1.26 0.33 -1.94
N PRO A 94 0.38 -0.40 -2.65
CA PRO A 94 0.71 -0.92 -3.98
C PRO A 94 0.97 0.19 -5.01
N LEU A 95 0.28 1.32 -4.92
CA LEU A 95 0.53 2.47 -5.80
C LEU A 95 1.95 3.01 -5.63
N VAL A 96 2.40 3.19 -4.38
CA VAL A 96 3.76 3.64 -4.08
C VAL A 96 4.80 2.64 -4.59
N LEU A 97 4.57 1.33 -4.40
CA LEU A 97 5.46 0.28 -4.92
C LEU A 97 5.60 0.35 -6.44
N ILE A 98 4.48 0.51 -7.15
CA ILE A 98 4.46 0.62 -8.62
C ILE A 98 5.22 1.87 -9.07
N ILE A 99 4.93 3.03 -8.49
CA ILE A 99 5.59 4.29 -8.85
C ILE A 99 7.09 4.21 -8.59
N CYS A 100 7.51 3.75 -7.40
CA CYS A 100 8.92 3.60 -7.05
C CYS A 100 9.63 2.62 -7.99
N SER A 101 9.04 1.45 -8.25
CA SER A 101 9.66 0.44 -9.12
C SER A 101 9.77 0.93 -10.56
N THR A 102 8.78 1.71 -11.03
CA THR A 102 8.82 2.31 -12.36
C THR A 102 9.95 3.33 -12.46
N VAL A 103 10.03 4.30 -11.54
CA VAL A 103 11.05 5.35 -11.59
C VAL A 103 12.46 4.76 -11.44
N LEU A 104 12.69 3.91 -10.44
CA LEU A 104 14.00 3.32 -10.19
C LEU A 104 14.41 2.31 -11.27
N GLY A 105 13.44 1.55 -11.78
CA GLY A 105 13.66 0.58 -12.86
C GLY A 105 14.02 1.25 -14.19
N LEU A 106 13.39 2.38 -14.51
CA LEU A 106 13.74 3.18 -15.69
C LEU A 106 15.16 3.75 -15.61
N ILE A 107 15.58 4.22 -14.42
CA ILE A 107 16.94 4.72 -14.22
C ILE A 107 17.94 3.57 -14.36
N LEU A 108 17.66 2.40 -13.77
CA LEU A 108 18.53 1.23 -13.88
C LEU A 108 18.63 0.72 -15.31
N ALA A 109 17.50 0.66 -16.04
CA ALA A 109 17.47 0.30 -17.45
C ALA A 109 18.36 1.23 -18.29
N ALA A 110 18.28 2.54 -18.05
CA ALA A 110 19.11 3.53 -18.76
C ALA A 110 20.61 3.37 -18.46
N VAL A 111 20.97 2.91 -17.26
CA VAL A 111 22.37 2.69 -16.86
C VAL A 111 22.96 1.43 -17.49
N GLU A 112 22.21 0.33 -17.49
CA GLU A 112 22.67 -0.95 -18.05
C GLU A 112 22.41 -1.07 -19.57
N GLY A 113 21.69 -0.13 -20.17
CA GLY A 113 21.28 -0.20 -21.57
C GLY A 113 20.21 -1.24 -21.83
N TRP A 114 19.40 -1.57 -20.81
CA TRP A 114 18.28 -2.49 -20.95
C TRP A 114 17.04 -1.81 -21.51
N GLU A 115 16.12 -2.63 -22.01
CA GLU A 115 14.76 -2.18 -22.27
C GLU A 115 14.10 -1.70 -20.97
N ALA A 116 13.33 -0.63 -21.08
CA ALA A 116 12.63 0.00 -19.95
C ALA A 116 11.80 -1.01 -19.13
N GLY A 117 11.08 -1.91 -19.80
CA GLY A 117 10.25 -2.92 -19.14
C GLY A 117 11.07 -3.87 -18.26
N ILE A 118 12.19 -4.34 -18.77
CA ILE A 118 13.09 -5.27 -18.08
C ILE A 118 13.63 -4.65 -16.79
N GLY A 119 14.03 -3.37 -16.82
CA GLY A 119 14.50 -2.67 -15.61
C GLY A 119 13.41 -2.49 -14.56
N VAL A 120 12.17 -2.20 -14.99
CA VAL A 120 11.01 -2.08 -14.09
C VAL A 120 10.67 -3.43 -13.47
N GLU A 121 10.62 -4.50 -14.25
CA GLU A 121 10.39 -5.87 -13.75
C GLU A 121 11.48 -6.32 -12.78
N TYR A 122 12.74 -6.00 -13.08
CA TYR A 122 13.87 -6.31 -12.22
C TYR A 122 13.71 -5.63 -10.85
N VAL A 123 13.49 -4.32 -10.83
CA VAL A 123 13.32 -3.58 -9.57
C VAL A 123 12.06 -4.05 -8.84
N LEU A 124 10.94 -4.20 -9.54
CA LEU A 124 9.68 -4.64 -8.93
C LEU A 124 9.82 -6.01 -8.26
N SER A 125 10.49 -6.97 -8.90
CA SER A 125 10.74 -8.30 -8.33
C SER A 125 11.59 -8.26 -7.06
N ASN A 126 12.59 -7.37 -7.02
CA ASN A 126 13.42 -7.13 -5.84
C ASN A 126 12.63 -6.47 -4.70
N VAL A 127 11.82 -5.45 -5.00
CA VAL A 127 10.99 -4.77 -4.00
C VAL A 127 9.95 -5.73 -3.40
N LEU A 128 9.37 -6.61 -4.21
CA LEU A 128 8.43 -7.64 -3.76
C LEU A 128 9.11 -8.81 -3.03
N GLY A 129 10.44 -8.90 -3.07
CA GLY A 129 11.20 -9.98 -2.42
C GLY A 129 10.91 -11.36 -3.01
N MET A 130 10.62 -11.44 -4.32
CA MET A 130 10.31 -12.70 -4.97
C MET A 130 11.54 -13.62 -5.00
N THR A 131 11.35 -14.90 -4.67
CA THR A 131 12.41 -15.91 -4.76
C THR A 131 12.71 -16.31 -6.21
N ALA A 132 11.70 -16.26 -7.08
CA ALA A 132 11.81 -16.39 -8.52
C ALA A 132 11.61 -15.00 -9.15
N PRO A 133 12.68 -14.34 -9.66
CA PRO A 133 12.55 -13.01 -10.23
C PRO A 133 11.70 -13.04 -11.51
N LEU A 134 11.06 -11.91 -11.84
CA LEU A 134 10.24 -11.77 -13.05
C LEU A 134 11.08 -11.83 -14.32
N THR A 135 12.35 -11.45 -14.21
CA THR A 135 13.32 -11.39 -15.29
C THR A 135 14.57 -12.16 -14.91
N SER A 136 15.18 -12.84 -15.90
CA SER A 136 16.42 -13.60 -15.74
C SER A 136 17.69 -12.77 -15.96
N VAL A 137 17.56 -11.51 -16.36
CA VAL A 137 18.75 -10.65 -16.53
C VAL A 137 19.24 -10.12 -15.20
N VAL A 138 20.56 -10.00 -15.11
CA VAL A 138 21.29 -9.50 -13.95
C VAL A 138 22.26 -8.41 -14.43
N PRO A 139 22.49 -7.36 -13.62
CA PRO A 139 23.40 -6.29 -13.99
C PRO A 139 24.81 -6.85 -14.17
N GLU A 140 25.40 -6.60 -15.34
CA GLU A 140 26.73 -7.09 -15.71
C GLU A 140 27.79 -6.01 -15.45
N GLY A 141 27.39 -4.73 -15.52
CA GLY A 141 28.26 -3.61 -15.26
C GLY A 141 28.70 -3.54 -13.80
N SER A 142 30.00 -3.34 -13.54
CA SER A 142 30.49 -3.06 -12.18
C SER A 142 29.74 -1.87 -11.56
N PHE A 143 29.50 -0.82 -12.34
CA PHE A 143 28.69 0.31 -11.90
C PHE A 143 27.21 -0.08 -11.64
N GLY A 144 26.60 -0.86 -12.53
CA GLY A 144 25.24 -1.39 -12.37
C GLY A 144 25.02 -2.19 -11.10
N ILE A 145 25.96 -3.06 -10.75
CA ILE A 145 25.89 -3.88 -9.53
C ILE A 145 25.83 -2.98 -8.29
N HIS A 146 26.73 -1.99 -8.18
CA HIS A 146 26.73 -1.07 -7.04
C HIS A 146 25.45 -0.23 -7.00
N PHE A 147 24.97 0.22 -8.16
CA PHE A 147 23.76 1.01 -8.27
C PHE A 147 22.51 0.20 -7.88
N ALA A 148 22.41 -1.05 -8.34
CA ALA A 148 21.32 -1.96 -8.00
C ALA A 148 21.23 -2.23 -6.50
N ILE A 149 22.36 -2.38 -5.80
CA ILE A 149 22.39 -2.53 -4.34
C ILE A 149 21.82 -1.27 -3.65
N ILE A 150 22.25 -0.08 -4.07
CA ILE A 150 21.77 1.20 -3.50
C ILE A 150 20.27 1.37 -3.75
N LEU A 151 19.81 1.09 -4.97
CA LEU A 151 18.39 1.14 -5.32
C LEU A 151 17.55 0.18 -4.47
N ASN A 152 18.04 -1.04 -4.25
CA ASN A 152 17.33 -2.02 -3.44
C ASN A 152 17.25 -1.59 -1.97
N MET A 153 18.34 -1.04 -1.41
CA MET A 153 18.32 -0.46 -0.06
C MET A 153 17.29 0.68 0.05
N TYR A 154 17.24 1.56 -0.95
CA TYR A 154 16.28 2.67 -0.99
C TYR A 154 14.84 2.16 -1.08
N ALA A 155 14.57 1.17 -1.94
CA ALA A 155 13.25 0.55 -2.05
C ALA A 155 12.79 -0.04 -0.72
N VAL A 156 13.63 -0.83 -0.04
CA VAL A 156 13.30 -1.41 1.28
C VAL A 156 13.01 -0.32 2.32
N VAL A 157 13.79 0.77 2.34
CA VAL A 157 13.53 1.92 3.24
C VAL A 157 12.17 2.55 2.95
N MET A 158 11.80 2.72 1.68
CA MET A 158 10.48 3.26 1.30
C MET A 158 9.32 2.35 1.74
N VAL A 159 9.43 1.03 1.51
CA VAL A 159 8.40 0.06 1.93
C VAL A 159 8.26 0.02 3.45
N THR A 160 9.38 -0.05 4.18
CA THR A 160 9.37 -0.07 5.65
C THR A 160 8.83 1.22 6.24
N THR A 161 9.14 2.38 5.64
CA THR A 161 8.57 3.67 6.04
C THR A 161 7.06 3.71 5.83
N ALA A 162 6.58 3.27 4.66
CA ALA A 162 5.14 3.19 4.39
C ALA A 162 4.44 2.26 5.39
N MET A 163 5.01 1.11 5.69
CA MET A 163 4.48 0.17 6.69
C MET A 163 4.47 0.77 8.11
N GLY A 164 5.51 1.53 8.47
CA GLY A 164 5.57 2.27 9.74
C GLY A 164 4.49 3.35 9.86
N LEU A 165 4.16 4.04 8.75
CA LEU A 165 3.04 4.99 8.72
C LEU A 165 1.70 4.29 8.95
N VAL A 166 1.50 3.09 8.38
CA VAL A 166 0.30 2.27 8.64
C VAL A 166 0.21 1.89 10.12
N ALA A 167 1.33 1.50 10.72
CA ALA A 167 1.38 1.13 12.13
C ALA A 167 1.06 2.31 13.06
N ASN A 168 1.28 3.55 12.64
CA ASN A 168 0.90 4.75 13.41
C ASN A 168 -0.58 5.16 13.27
N MET A 169 -1.38 4.44 12.49
CA MET A 169 -2.82 4.74 12.37
C MET A 169 -3.60 4.33 13.62
N SER A 170 -4.75 4.99 13.83
CA SER A 170 -5.61 4.90 15.02
C SER A 170 -6.05 3.49 15.40
N LEU A 171 -6.03 2.54 14.46
CA LEU A 171 -6.31 1.14 14.74
C LEU A 171 -5.26 0.53 15.69
N MET A 172 -3.98 0.79 15.44
CA MET A 172 -2.92 0.29 16.30
C MET A 172 -2.99 0.93 17.68
N GLN A 173 -3.26 2.24 17.74
CA GLN A 173 -3.47 2.94 19.01
C GLN A 173 -4.65 2.36 19.79
N ALA A 174 -5.78 2.08 19.13
CA ALA A 174 -6.94 1.46 19.75
C ALA A 174 -6.66 0.02 20.22
N ILE A 175 -5.83 -0.73 19.49
CA ILE A 175 -5.38 -2.06 19.91
C ILE A 175 -4.45 -1.91 21.12
N THR A 176 -3.47 -1.01 21.10
CA THR A 176 -2.55 -0.76 22.21
C THR A 176 -3.28 -0.36 23.49
N GLU A 177 -4.34 0.45 23.39
CA GLU A 177 -5.20 0.81 24.53
C GLU A 177 -6.00 -0.38 25.08
N ARG A 178 -6.30 -1.38 24.25
CA ARG A 178 -7.02 -2.60 24.64
C ARG A 178 -6.11 -3.67 25.22
N VAL A 179 -4.80 -3.63 24.92
CA VAL A 179 -3.84 -4.60 25.46
C VAL A 179 -3.54 -4.23 26.92
N PRO A 180 -3.81 -5.14 27.88
CA PRO A 180 -3.46 -4.89 29.27
C PRO A 180 -1.95 -4.73 29.41
N GLN A 181 -1.51 -3.69 30.14
CA GLN A 181 -0.08 -3.33 30.29
C GLN A 181 0.76 -4.41 31.02
N GLY A 182 0.13 -5.46 31.56
CA GLY A 182 0.81 -6.59 32.18
C GLY A 182 1.13 -7.70 31.18
N THR A 183 2.38 -8.16 31.17
CA THR A 183 2.86 -9.29 30.35
C THR A 183 2.02 -10.56 30.55
N CYS A 184 1.52 -10.79 31.76
CA CYS A 184 0.64 -11.91 32.08
C CYS A 184 -0.72 -11.81 31.35
N GLY A 185 -1.32 -10.61 31.30
CA GLY A 185 -2.57 -10.38 30.58
C GLY A 185 -2.43 -10.55 29.07
N PHE A 186 -1.29 -10.14 28.51
CA PHE A 186 -0.99 -10.36 27.09
C PHE A 186 -0.86 -11.84 26.74
N ILE A 187 -0.13 -12.63 27.55
CA ILE A 187 0.02 -14.08 27.33
C ILE A 187 -1.33 -14.78 27.46
N CYS A 188 -2.14 -14.45 28.47
CA CYS A 188 -3.48 -15.01 28.61
C CYS A 188 -4.38 -14.67 27.41
N PHE A 189 -4.30 -13.46 26.87
CA PHE A 189 -5.08 -13.07 25.68
C PHE A 189 -4.64 -13.83 24.42
N LEU A 190 -3.33 -13.99 24.20
CA LEU A 190 -2.76 -14.66 23.01
C LEU A 190 -3.09 -16.16 22.97
N PHE A 191 -3.21 -16.82 24.12
CA PHE A 191 -3.58 -18.24 24.20
C PHE A 191 -5.08 -18.53 24.15
N PHE A 192 -5.94 -17.51 24.30
CA PHE A 192 -7.40 -17.69 24.42
C PHE A 192 -8.21 -17.16 23.21
N VAL A 193 -7.56 -16.44 22.28
CA VAL A 193 -8.09 -16.05 20.97
C VAL A 193 -7.70 -17.08 19.93
#